data_AF-A0A812JSR7-F1
#
_entry.id   AF-A0A812JSR7-F1
#
_cell.length_a   1.000
_cell.length_b   1.000
_cell.length_c   1.000
_cell.angle_alpha   90.00
_cell.angle_beta   90.00
_cell.angle_gamma   90.00
#
_symmetry.space_group_name_H-M   'P 1'
#
loop_
_entity.id
_entity.type
_entity.pdbx_description
1 polymer ?
#
loop_
_entity_poly.entity_id
_entity_poly.type
_entity_poly.pdbx_seq_one_letter_code
_entity_poly.pdbx_strand_id
1 'polypeptide(L)'
;MTDILARKKAAESFLAGLDTVWHANRLSFAPYTDDAKLSNNQIANCEHVKEIFKDTRVFQKEADFHLHVCKRALDAVSNHPVLFAGKWRQGKSALVSSLLYEAKKGQGVHSVDDVEENRPSSKAKAQTESTNQKQPQSGRYARTTNKVDLFEVKFDDVGTIWLADTPGLEPDEKHDIMQGLREELKKRQRSEHVFTDVIVLVIAGHSEGLSGLSSTEFMDWLQDTYSKARESASMRCVILPVVTHGDTMDMDEIASDLSQVKSRLSEVAAKHKGSKAVSCGDTQAEILDPLIVTNYAWYSSGKVKREGKNVDSILREIHDQVLHQSSTRGFFLQWSQFLTEDLQRMVVQFQAKHEDEETERRLFHRTLAAILATYNQQAFNMESAFPKPAWNLLPTLERQLRGEESQQERWQRYVVARMPTTPSALLPLSALVVCGPAAWRYGPRVMSRIQKLCKGVFYGSP
;
A
#
# COMPACT_ATOMS: atom_id res chain seq x y z
N MET A 1 -62.76 0.57 23.05
CA MET A 1 -61.36 0.75 23.54
C MET A 1 -60.33 0.11 22.61
N THR A 2 -60.59 -1.05 22.00
CA THR A 2 -59.66 -1.76 21.11
C THR A 2 -59.27 -0.99 19.83
N ASP A 3 -60.19 -0.23 19.23
CA ASP A 3 -59.93 0.59 18.01
C ASP A 3 -58.99 1.78 18.29
N ILE A 4 -59.11 2.41 19.46
CA ILE A 4 -58.23 3.54 19.87
C ILE A 4 -56.78 3.07 20.06
N LEU A 5 -56.60 1.87 20.65
CA LEU A 5 -55.28 1.27 20.85
C LEU A 5 -54.63 0.86 19.52
N ALA A 6 -55.42 0.32 18.56
CA ALA A 6 -54.93 -0.03 17.24
C ALA A 6 -54.48 1.20 16.44
N ARG A 7 -55.29 2.27 16.45
CA ARG A 7 -54.95 3.55 15.79
C ARG A 7 -53.72 4.21 16.40
N LYS A 8 -53.59 4.18 17.73
CA LYS A 8 -52.40 4.70 18.43
C LYS A 8 -51.15 3.95 18.01
N LYS A 9 -51.20 2.61 17.96
CA LYS A 9 -50.08 1.77 17.53
C LYS A 9 -49.71 1.98 16.06
N ALA A 10 -50.71 2.17 15.19
CA ALA A 10 -50.49 2.48 13.78
C ALA A 10 -49.86 3.88 13.61
N ALA A 11 -50.30 4.88 14.37
CA ALA A 11 -49.73 6.22 14.35
C ALA A 11 -48.29 6.24 14.90
N GLU A 12 -48.00 5.51 15.98
CA GLU A 12 -46.64 5.34 16.50
C GLU A 12 -45.74 4.66 15.47
N SER A 13 -46.22 3.61 14.79
CA SER A 13 -45.46 2.93 13.74
C SER A 13 -45.24 3.81 12.52
N PHE A 14 -46.21 4.66 12.16
CA PHE A 14 -46.09 5.63 11.06
C PHE A 14 -45.12 6.77 11.41
N LEU A 15 -45.19 7.31 12.63
CA LEU A 15 -44.27 8.33 13.12
C LEU A 15 -42.85 7.79 13.24
N ALA A 16 -42.66 6.56 13.72
CA ALA A 16 -41.35 5.90 13.71
C ALA A 16 -40.85 5.68 12.27
N GLY A 17 -41.72 5.34 11.33
CA GLY A 17 -41.40 5.27 9.91
C GLY A 17 -41.00 6.63 9.31
N LEU A 18 -41.72 7.70 9.66
CA LEU A 18 -41.38 9.07 9.26
C LEU A 18 -40.08 9.57 9.85
N ASP A 19 -39.78 9.23 11.10
CA ASP A 19 -38.52 9.59 11.75
C ASP A 19 -37.34 8.83 11.11
N THR A 20 -37.54 7.55 10.79
CA THR A 20 -36.58 6.75 10.01
C THR A 20 -36.36 7.37 8.62
N VAL A 21 -37.43 7.80 7.93
CA VAL A 21 -37.34 8.47 6.63
C VAL A 21 -36.69 9.85 6.79
N TRP A 22 -37.02 10.62 7.82
CA TRP A 22 -36.46 11.94 8.08
C TRP A 22 -34.95 11.86 8.37
N HIS A 23 -34.51 10.94 9.22
CA HIS A 23 -33.10 10.67 9.50
C HIS A 23 -32.36 10.06 8.30
N ALA A 24 -33.00 9.17 7.52
CA ALA A 24 -32.43 8.66 6.27
C ALA A 24 -32.27 9.74 5.19
N ASN A 25 -33.18 10.74 5.18
CA ASN A 25 -33.20 11.85 4.23
C ASN A 25 -32.26 12.98 4.61
N ARG A 26 -32.01 13.19 5.91
CA ARG A 26 -31.07 14.20 6.37
C ARG A 26 -29.68 13.60 6.31
N LEU A 27 -28.95 13.87 5.23
CA LEU A 27 -27.50 13.73 5.23
C LEU A 27 -26.96 14.68 6.30
N SER A 28 -26.84 14.22 7.55
CA SER A 28 -26.15 14.97 8.59
C SER A 28 -24.67 14.95 8.24
N PHE A 29 -24.25 15.91 7.42
CA PHE A 29 -22.89 16.06 6.90
C PHE A 29 -21.84 16.44 7.94
N ALA A 30 -22.20 16.41 9.22
CA ALA A 30 -21.28 16.69 10.32
C ALA A 30 -20.95 15.43 11.14
N PRO A 31 -20.54 14.28 10.55
CA PRO A 31 -19.97 13.21 11.36
C PRO A 31 -18.62 13.61 11.98
N TYR A 32 -17.95 14.61 11.38
CA TYR A 32 -16.68 15.16 11.85
C TYR A 32 -16.79 16.66 11.98
N THR A 33 -16.46 17.19 13.17
CA THR A 33 -16.24 18.64 13.36
C THR A 33 -15.09 19.10 12.47
N ASP A 34 -15.10 20.37 12.04
CA ASP A 34 -14.11 20.93 11.09
C ASP A 34 -12.63 20.73 11.50
N ASP A 35 -12.38 20.49 12.79
CA ASP A 35 -11.04 20.26 13.34
C ASP A 35 -10.61 18.77 13.41
N ALA A 36 -11.53 17.82 13.25
CA ALA A 36 -11.27 16.39 13.44
C ALA A 36 -10.79 15.72 12.14
N LYS A 37 -9.50 15.85 11.83
CA LYS A 37 -8.87 15.04 10.78
C LYS A 37 -8.85 13.57 11.20
N LEU A 38 -9.28 12.70 10.29
CA LEU A 38 -9.18 11.27 10.50
C LEU A 38 -7.74 10.81 10.39
N SER A 39 -7.30 9.97 11.33
CA SER A 39 -6.01 9.31 11.21
C SER A 39 -6.04 8.25 10.10
N ASN A 40 -4.86 7.93 9.55
CA ASN A 40 -4.74 6.87 8.53
C ASN A 40 -5.32 5.53 9.01
N ASN A 41 -5.15 5.19 10.29
CA ASN A 41 -5.71 3.98 10.87
C ASN A 41 -7.24 3.99 10.86
N GLN A 42 -7.88 5.13 11.18
CA GLN A 42 -9.34 5.23 11.14
C GLN A 42 -9.89 5.15 9.71
N ILE A 43 -9.17 5.75 8.75
CA ILE A 43 -9.53 5.68 7.33
C ILE A 43 -9.38 4.25 6.83
N ALA A 44 -8.25 3.60 7.10
CA ALA A 44 -8.00 2.22 6.70
C ALA A 44 -9.04 1.26 7.29
N ASN A 45 -9.47 1.48 8.54
CA ASN A 45 -10.55 0.71 9.18
C ASN A 45 -11.97 1.09 8.70
N CYS A 46 -12.11 1.95 7.69
CA CYS A 46 -13.40 2.40 7.17
C CYS A 46 -14.34 3.02 8.23
N GLU A 47 -13.80 3.65 9.28
CA GLU A 47 -14.63 4.29 10.32
C GLU A 47 -15.56 5.35 9.71
N HIS A 48 -15.05 6.13 8.76
CA HIS A 48 -15.83 7.13 8.03
C HIS A 48 -16.91 6.52 7.14
N VAL A 49 -16.64 5.38 6.48
CA VAL A 49 -17.66 4.65 5.71
C VAL A 49 -18.76 4.17 6.66
N LYS A 50 -18.37 3.58 7.78
CA LYS A 50 -19.30 3.11 8.81
C LYS A 50 -20.19 4.25 9.30
N GLU A 51 -19.59 5.36 9.69
CA GLU A 51 -20.32 6.52 10.20
C GLU A 51 -21.25 7.16 9.15
N ILE A 52 -20.79 7.26 7.89
CA ILE A 52 -21.58 7.86 6.80
C ILE A 52 -22.76 6.98 6.38
N PHE A 53 -22.66 5.65 6.55
CA PHE A 53 -23.67 4.71 6.11
C PHE A 53 -24.45 4.03 7.26
N LYS A 54 -24.12 4.28 8.53
CA LYS A 54 -24.74 3.59 9.69
C LYS A 54 -26.27 3.65 9.73
N ASP A 55 -26.84 4.78 9.31
CA ASP A 55 -28.29 5.04 9.33
C ASP A 55 -28.99 4.69 8.02
N THR A 56 -28.32 3.93 7.13
CA THR A 56 -28.86 3.51 5.83
C THR A 56 -29.37 2.08 5.85
N ARG A 57 -30.18 1.71 4.86
CA ARG A 57 -30.56 0.31 4.65
C ARG A 57 -29.38 -0.58 4.30
N VAL A 58 -28.28 -0.02 3.78
CA VAL A 58 -27.04 -0.75 3.45
C VAL A 58 -26.55 -1.53 4.67
N PHE A 59 -26.37 -0.86 5.81
CA PHE A 59 -25.88 -1.51 7.03
C PHE A 59 -26.91 -2.44 7.68
N GLN A 60 -28.19 -2.17 7.49
CA GLN A 60 -29.25 -3.04 8.03
C GLN A 60 -29.32 -4.39 7.32
N LYS A 61 -28.98 -4.43 6.03
CA LYS A 61 -29.03 -5.65 5.20
C LYS A 61 -27.67 -6.34 5.08
N GLU A 62 -26.59 -5.56 5.03
CA GLU A 62 -25.21 -6.02 4.90
C GLU A 62 -24.36 -5.46 6.05
N ALA A 63 -24.48 -6.06 7.25
CA ALA A 63 -23.75 -5.60 8.45
C ALA A 63 -22.22 -5.51 8.24
N ASP A 64 -21.68 -6.41 7.42
CA ASP A 64 -20.25 -6.50 7.08
C ASP A 64 -19.86 -5.66 5.86
N PHE A 65 -20.73 -4.78 5.36
CA PHE A 65 -20.48 -3.94 4.19
C PHE A 65 -19.14 -3.20 4.28
N HIS A 66 -18.90 -2.47 5.38
CA HIS A 66 -17.64 -1.75 5.58
C HIS A 66 -16.42 -2.66 5.65
N LEU A 67 -16.55 -3.86 6.24
CA LEU A 67 -15.46 -4.84 6.33
C LEU A 67 -15.02 -5.30 4.94
N HIS A 68 -15.99 -5.52 4.04
CA HIS A 68 -15.69 -5.84 2.64
C HIS A 68 -15.03 -4.67 1.90
N VAL A 69 -15.47 -3.43 2.16
CA VAL A 69 -14.88 -2.22 1.57
C VAL A 69 -13.43 -2.00 2.03
N CYS A 70 -13.14 -2.13 3.33
CA CYS A 70 -11.78 -1.87 3.83
C CYS A 70 -10.82 -3.04 3.65
N LYS A 71 -11.28 -4.28 3.45
CA LYS A 71 -10.41 -5.47 3.51
C LYS A 71 -9.11 -5.33 2.72
N ARG A 72 -9.21 -4.91 1.45
CA ARG A 72 -8.03 -4.78 0.57
C ARG A 72 -7.11 -3.65 1.02
N ALA A 73 -7.66 -2.52 1.46
CA ALA A 73 -6.90 -1.39 1.98
C ALA A 73 -6.21 -1.74 3.31
N LEU A 74 -6.91 -2.38 4.25
CA LEU A 74 -6.35 -2.88 5.51
C LEU A 74 -5.23 -3.87 5.28
N ASP A 75 -5.42 -4.80 4.34
CA ASP A 75 -4.37 -5.75 3.97
C ASP A 75 -3.13 -5.00 3.43
N ALA A 76 -3.31 -4.00 2.57
CA ALA A 76 -2.21 -3.20 2.02
C ALA A 76 -1.50 -2.34 3.09
N VAL A 77 -2.25 -1.84 4.08
CA VAL A 77 -1.72 -1.03 5.20
C VAL A 77 -0.96 -1.87 6.21
N SER A 78 -1.40 -3.10 6.46
CA SER A 78 -0.92 -3.92 7.58
C SER A 78 0.07 -5.02 7.18
N ASN A 79 0.32 -5.21 5.90
CA ASN A 79 1.17 -6.28 5.39
C ASN A 79 2.26 -5.72 4.48
N HIS A 80 3.51 -6.08 4.78
CA HIS A 80 4.71 -5.52 4.17
C HIS A 80 5.65 -6.62 3.65
N PRO A 81 5.42 -7.15 2.44
CA PRO A 81 6.33 -8.05 1.75
C PRO A 81 7.73 -7.46 1.59
N VAL A 82 8.71 -8.23 2.04
CA VAL A 82 10.14 -7.98 1.88
C VAL A 82 10.72 -9.15 1.10
N LEU A 83 11.19 -8.88 -0.13
CA LEU A 83 11.71 -9.90 -1.03
C LEU A 83 13.20 -10.14 -0.77
N PHE A 84 13.58 -11.37 -0.46
CA PHE A 84 14.99 -11.78 -0.41
C PHE A 84 15.39 -12.32 -1.77
N ALA A 85 16.04 -11.47 -2.57
CA ALA A 85 16.47 -11.75 -3.94
C ALA A 85 17.98 -12.01 -4.00
N GLY A 86 18.44 -12.76 -5.00
CA GLY A 86 19.86 -13.05 -5.20
C GLY A 86 20.08 -14.38 -5.92
N LYS A 87 21.31 -14.61 -6.40
CA LYS A 87 21.69 -15.87 -7.06
C LYS A 87 21.57 -17.06 -6.10
N TRP A 88 21.61 -18.26 -6.67
CA TRP A 88 21.70 -19.48 -5.89
C TRP A 88 22.94 -19.48 -4.98
N ARG A 89 22.82 -20.14 -3.81
CA ARG A 89 23.88 -20.32 -2.80
C ARG A 89 24.45 -19.05 -2.14
N GLN A 90 23.86 -17.88 -2.34
CA GLN A 90 24.30 -16.64 -1.67
C GLN A 90 23.81 -16.49 -0.21
N GLY A 91 23.30 -17.56 0.43
CA GLY A 91 22.93 -17.52 1.85
C GLY A 91 21.57 -16.91 2.20
N LYS A 92 20.65 -16.73 1.23
CA LYS A 92 19.30 -16.15 1.45
C LYS A 92 18.50 -16.81 2.56
N SER A 93 18.22 -18.10 2.44
CA SER A 93 17.41 -18.84 3.43
C SER A 93 18.05 -18.87 4.82
N ALA A 94 19.39 -18.87 4.89
CA ALA A 94 20.12 -18.78 6.15
C ALA A 94 19.97 -17.40 6.79
N LEU A 95 20.02 -16.33 5.99
CA LEU A 95 19.78 -14.96 6.44
C LEU A 95 18.33 -14.80 6.94
N VAL A 96 17.33 -15.26 6.19
CA VAL A 96 15.92 -15.23 6.59
C VAL A 96 15.72 -15.97 7.92
N SER A 97 16.30 -17.16 8.07
CA SER A 97 16.22 -17.93 9.32
C SER A 97 16.84 -17.18 10.51
N SER A 98 17.96 -16.48 10.27
CA SER A 98 18.64 -15.68 11.30
C SER A 98 17.83 -14.45 11.70
N LEU A 99 17.21 -13.77 10.73
CA LEU A 99 16.31 -12.64 10.99
C LEU A 99 15.08 -13.06 11.81
N LEU A 100 14.50 -14.22 11.50
CA LEU A 100 13.38 -14.77 12.28
C LEU A 100 13.77 -15.08 13.72
N TYR A 101 15.00 -15.58 13.93
CA TYR A 101 15.52 -15.81 15.27
C TYR A 101 15.69 -14.50 16.06
N GLU A 102 16.32 -13.49 15.45
CA GLU A 102 16.51 -12.18 16.10
C GLU A 102 15.17 -11.48 16.37
N ALA A 103 14.20 -11.57 15.47
CA ALA A 103 12.87 -11.02 15.67
C ALA A 103 12.16 -11.63 16.90
N LYS A 104 12.23 -12.96 17.05
CA LYS A 104 11.64 -13.67 18.21
C LYS A 104 12.34 -13.31 19.52
N LYS A 105 13.67 -13.16 19.49
CA LYS A 105 14.47 -12.76 20.64
C LYS A 105 14.08 -11.36 21.13
N GLY A 106 13.85 -10.42 20.22
CA GLY A 106 13.40 -9.05 20.55
C GLY A 106 12.02 -9.00 21.22
N GLN A 107 11.14 -9.96 20.95
CA GLN A 107 9.81 -10.06 21.54
C GLN A 107 9.81 -10.66 22.97
N GLY A 108 10.97 -10.89 23.58
CA GLY A 108 11.08 -11.44 24.93
C GLY A 108 10.75 -12.93 25.02
N VAL A 109 10.68 -13.65 23.90
CA VAL A 109 10.52 -15.11 23.86
C VAL A 109 11.88 -15.74 24.17
N HIS A 110 12.19 -15.89 25.46
CA HIS A 110 13.51 -16.32 25.95
C HIS A 110 13.69 -17.84 26.10
N SER A 111 12.73 -18.69 25.74
CA SER A 111 12.93 -20.15 25.79
C SER A 111 13.50 -20.69 24.47
N VAL A 112 14.83 -20.85 24.45
CA VAL A 112 15.54 -21.61 23.41
C VAL A 112 15.23 -23.11 23.50
N ASP A 113 14.76 -23.59 24.65
CA ASP A 113 14.48 -25.01 24.89
C ASP A 113 13.20 -25.53 24.18
N ASP A 114 12.24 -24.66 23.87
CA ASP A 114 11.03 -25.06 23.11
C ASP A 114 11.28 -25.21 21.59
N VAL A 115 12.48 -24.87 21.12
CA VAL A 115 12.84 -24.88 19.70
C VAL A 115 13.53 -26.18 19.28
N GLU A 116 14.21 -26.90 20.18
CA GLU A 116 14.93 -28.14 19.86
C GLU A 116 14.15 -29.46 20.16
N GLU A 117 13.08 -29.45 20.97
CA GLU A 117 12.47 -30.70 21.46
C GLU A 117 11.35 -31.30 20.58
N ASN A 118 10.99 -30.68 19.45
CA ASN A 118 10.07 -31.28 18.47
C ASN A 118 10.83 -32.01 17.33
N ARG A 119 11.71 -32.94 17.68
CA ARG A 119 12.16 -34.00 16.76
C ARG A 119 11.13 -35.13 16.78
N PRO A 120 10.37 -35.39 15.70
CA PRO A 120 9.51 -36.56 15.66
C PRO A 120 10.37 -37.82 15.57
N SER A 121 10.46 -38.55 16.68
CA SER A 121 10.80 -39.97 16.64
C SER A 121 9.75 -40.69 15.82
N SER A 122 10.19 -41.40 14.81
CA SER A 122 9.34 -42.18 13.92
C SER A 122 8.47 -43.18 14.70
N LYS A 123 7.16 -42.93 14.72
CA LYS A 123 6.03 -43.89 14.55
C LYS A 123 4.76 -43.33 15.18
N ALA A 124 3.81 -42.92 14.35
CA ALA A 124 2.37 -43.26 14.42
C ALA A 124 1.52 -42.26 13.62
N LYS A 125 0.53 -42.80 12.91
CA LYS A 125 -0.52 -42.08 12.18
C LYS A 125 -1.45 -41.34 13.15
N ALA A 126 -1.85 -40.12 12.82
CA ALA A 126 -3.24 -39.67 12.79
C ALA A 126 -3.32 -38.22 12.29
N GLN A 127 -4.37 -37.94 11.51
CA GLN A 127 -4.73 -36.63 10.97
C GLN A 127 -5.16 -35.68 12.08
N THR A 128 -4.62 -34.45 12.08
CA THR A 128 -5.35 -33.25 12.51
C THR A 128 -4.73 -32.05 11.82
N GLU A 129 -5.56 -31.24 11.14
CA GLU A 129 -5.17 -29.98 10.53
C GLU A 129 -4.94 -28.93 11.62
N SER A 130 -3.67 -28.73 11.98
CA SER A 130 -3.21 -27.54 12.68
C SER A 130 -2.14 -26.86 11.83
N THR A 131 -2.23 -25.54 11.72
CA THR A 131 -1.36 -24.65 10.94
C THR A 131 0.08 -24.72 11.46
N ASN A 132 0.81 -25.76 11.06
CA ASN A 132 2.21 -25.96 11.42
C ASN A 132 3.09 -24.99 10.64
N GLN A 133 3.54 -23.94 11.31
CA GLN A 133 4.75 -23.20 10.90
C GLN A 133 5.93 -24.19 10.97
N LYS A 134 6.27 -24.82 9.84
CA LYS A 134 7.48 -25.64 9.73
C LYS A 134 8.68 -24.75 10.03
N GLN A 135 9.40 -25.04 11.11
CA GLN A 135 10.68 -24.41 11.37
C GLN A 135 11.66 -24.70 10.22
N PRO A 136 12.48 -23.73 9.82
CA PRO A 136 13.54 -23.96 8.84
C PRO A 136 14.59 -24.92 9.43
N GLN A 137 14.80 -26.07 8.79
CA GLN A 137 15.82 -27.03 9.19
C GLN A 137 17.21 -26.46 8.89
N SER A 138 17.93 -26.04 9.93
CA SER A 138 19.33 -25.59 9.83
C SER A 138 20.27 -26.80 9.69
N GLY A 139 20.32 -27.42 8.51
CA GLY A 139 21.25 -28.49 8.16
C GLY A 139 22.01 -28.18 6.87
N ARG A 140 23.30 -28.57 6.80
CA ARG A 140 24.29 -28.31 5.72
C ARG A 140 23.90 -28.67 4.28
N TYR A 141 22.69 -29.17 4.07
CA TYR A 141 22.05 -29.30 2.75
C TYR A 141 20.79 -28.42 2.77
N ALA A 142 20.98 -27.11 2.59
CA ALA A 142 19.85 -26.25 2.29
C ALA A 142 19.22 -26.79 1.00
N ARG A 143 18.04 -27.39 1.12
CA ARG A 143 17.20 -27.68 -0.04
C ARG A 143 17.13 -26.41 -0.86
N THR A 144 17.41 -26.51 -2.15
CA THR A 144 17.21 -25.40 -3.07
C THR A 144 15.77 -24.92 -2.90
N THR A 145 15.60 -23.64 -2.56
CA THR A 145 14.29 -23.01 -2.48
C THR A 145 13.77 -22.90 -3.91
N ASN A 146 12.81 -23.74 -4.28
CA ASN A 146 12.27 -23.82 -5.65
C ASN A 146 10.99 -22.99 -5.84
N LYS A 147 10.49 -22.39 -4.76
CA LYS A 147 9.27 -21.59 -4.72
C LYS A 147 9.45 -20.47 -3.72
N VAL A 148 8.62 -19.44 -3.78
CA VAL A 148 8.60 -18.42 -2.73
C VAL A 148 8.07 -19.04 -1.44
N ASP A 149 8.76 -18.83 -0.33
CA ASP A 149 8.28 -19.18 1.01
C ASP A 149 8.14 -17.90 1.85
N LEU A 150 7.00 -17.75 2.53
CA LEU A 150 6.68 -16.58 3.34
C LEU A 150 6.85 -16.84 4.83
N PHE A 151 7.51 -15.92 5.53
CA PHE A 151 7.67 -15.94 6.98
C PHE A 151 7.16 -14.64 7.59
N GLU A 152 6.49 -14.76 8.73
CA GLU A 152 5.78 -13.65 9.37
C GLU A 152 6.62 -13.05 10.50
N VAL A 153 6.77 -11.72 10.50
CA VAL A 153 7.34 -10.96 11.61
C VAL A 153 6.39 -9.81 11.97
N LYS A 154 5.93 -9.78 13.22
CA LYS A 154 4.99 -8.77 13.71
C LYS A 154 5.70 -7.63 14.43
N PHE A 155 5.30 -6.42 14.11
CA PHE A 155 5.71 -5.16 14.70
C PHE A 155 4.46 -4.36 15.08
N ASP A 156 4.50 -3.66 16.21
CA ASP A 156 3.33 -2.94 16.74
C ASP A 156 2.99 -1.68 15.94
N ASP A 157 3.99 -1.05 15.32
CA ASP A 157 3.89 0.24 14.64
C ASP A 157 3.63 0.14 13.14
N VAL A 158 4.16 -0.89 12.48
CA VAL A 158 3.98 -1.14 11.04
C VAL A 158 3.13 -2.37 10.72
N GLY A 159 2.73 -3.17 11.71
CA GLY A 159 1.97 -4.39 11.48
C GLY A 159 2.85 -5.58 11.08
N THR A 160 2.54 -6.26 9.98
CA THR A 160 3.17 -7.53 9.63
C THR A 160 4.17 -7.38 8.48
N ILE A 161 5.43 -7.66 8.73
CA ILE A 161 6.46 -7.81 7.71
C ILE A 161 6.51 -9.28 7.26
N TRP A 162 6.36 -9.50 5.95
CA TRP A 162 6.43 -10.82 5.34
C TRP A 162 7.79 -11.02 4.68
N LEU A 163 8.68 -11.77 5.32
CA LEU A 163 9.97 -12.14 4.74
C LEU A 163 9.73 -13.21 3.67
N ALA A 164 9.92 -12.85 2.41
CA ALA A 164 9.72 -13.73 1.27
C ALA A 164 11.06 -14.29 0.79
N ASP A 165 11.37 -15.54 1.16
CA ASP A 165 12.54 -16.24 0.65
C ASP A 165 12.24 -16.72 -0.78
N THR A 166 12.92 -16.12 -1.77
CA THR A 166 12.67 -16.42 -3.18
C THR A 166 13.62 -17.50 -3.69
N PRO A 167 13.26 -18.23 -4.77
CA PRO A 167 14.21 -19.07 -5.47
C PRO A 167 15.45 -18.25 -5.89
N GLY A 168 16.61 -18.93 -5.91
CA GLY A 168 17.84 -18.32 -6.41
C GLY A 168 17.83 -18.26 -7.93
N LEU A 169 18.37 -17.17 -8.48
CA LEU A 169 18.59 -17.11 -9.93
C LEU A 169 19.71 -18.10 -10.31
N GLU A 170 19.35 -19.08 -11.11
CA GLU A 170 20.27 -19.97 -11.82
C GLU A 170 20.51 -19.44 -13.25
N PRO A 171 21.65 -19.74 -13.90
CA PRO A 171 22.01 -19.18 -15.21
C PRO A 171 20.97 -19.38 -16.32
N ASP A 172 20.17 -20.45 -16.25
CA ASP A 172 19.22 -20.83 -17.30
C ASP A 172 17.74 -20.70 -16.89
N GLU A 173 17.46 -20.25 -15.66
CA GLU A 173 16.09 -20.21 -15.13
C GLU A 173 15.59 -18.78 -14.93
N LYS A 174 14.52 -18.42 -15.64
CA LYS A 174 13.76 -17.18 -15.38
C LYS A 174 12.57 -17.51 -14.51
N HIS A 175 12.71 -17.23 -13.21
CA HIS A 175 11.60 -17.33 -12.25
C HIS A 175 10.84 -16.01 -12.19
N ASP A 176 9.52 -16.05 -12.40
CA ASP A 176 8.65 -14.91 -12.05
C ASP A 176 8.38 -14.92 -10.54
N ILE A 177 9.34 -14.39 -9.78
CA ILE A 177 9.27 -14.35 -8.32
C ILE A 177 8.11 -13.49 -7.81
N MET A 178 7.65 -12.51 -8.59
CA MET A 178 6.52 -11.65 -8.23
C MET A 178 5.20 -12.41 -8.35
N GLN A 179 5.03 -13.23 -9.39
CA GLN A 179 3.90 -14.14 -9.48
C GLN A 179 3.91 -15.14 -8.31
N GLY A 180 5.06 -15.75 -8.02
CA GLY A 180 5.20 -16.68 -6.89
C GLY A 180 4.84 -16.03 -5.54
N LEU A 181 5.24 -14.78 -5.33
CA LEU A 181 4.85 -14.00 -4.14
C LEU A 181 3.33 -13.83 -4.05
N ARG A 182 2.68 -13.40 -5.14
CA ARG A 182 1.21 -13.19 -5.17
C ARG A 182 0.45 -14.48 -4.90
N GLU A 183 0.90 -15.60 -5.46
CA GLU A 183 0.31 -16.91 -5.22
C GLU A 183 0.41 -17.33 -3.75
N GLU A 184 1.55 -17.12 -3.11
CA GLU A 184 1.73 -17.42 -1.67
C GLU A 184 0.93 -16.49 -0.77
N LEU A 185 0.84 -15.20 -1.09
CA LEU A 185 -0.04 -14.25 -0.38
C LEU A 185 -1.51 -14.70 -0.47
N LYS A 186 -1.95 -15.09 -1.66
CA LYS A 186 -3.30 -15.62 -1.90
C LYS A 186 -3.58 -16.91 -1.11
N LYS A 187 -2.61 -17.83 -1.05
CA LYS A 187 -2.72 -19.05 -0.20
C LYS A 187 -2.90 -18.70 1.28
N ARG A 188 -2.35 -17.58 1.74
CA ARG A 188 -2.52 -17.06 3.10
C ARG A 188 -3.73 -16.14 3.27
N GLN A 189 -4.65 -16.12 2.29
CA GLN A 189 -5.85 -15.28 2.28
C GLN A 189 -5.54 -13.78 2.41
N ARG A 190 -4.37 -13.35 1.95
CA ARG A 190 -3.99 -11.94 1.84
C ARG A 190 -4.30 -11.41 0.44
N SER A 191 -4.55 -10.11 0.36
CA SER A 191 -4.67 -9.41 -0.91
C SER A 191 -3.42 -9.62 -1.80
N GLU A 192 -3.63 -9.92 -3.08
CA GLU A 192 -2.56 -9.97 -4.10
C GLU A 192 -2.04 -8.58 -4.48
N HIS A 193 -2.73 -7.54 -4.01
CA HIS A 193 -2.39 -6.13 -4.24
C HIS A 193 -1.51 -5.54 -3.14
N VAL A 194 -0.97 -6.37 -2.24
CA VAL A 194 0.01 -5.90 -1.26
C VAL A 194 1.33 -5.62 -1.98
N PHE A 195 1.95 -4.50 -1.64
CA PHE A 195 3.13 -3.97 -2.31
C PHE A 195 4.43 -4.51 -1.70
N THR A 196 5.44 -4.73 -2.53
CA THR A 196 6.79 -4.99 -2.01
C THR A 196 7.44 -3.68 -1.63
N ASP A 197 7.93 -3.62 -0.39
CA ASP A 197 8.47 -2.39 0.20
C ASP A 197 9.99 -2.38 0.13
N VAL A 198 10.60 -3.54 0.37
CA VAL A 198 12.05 -3.71 0.39
C VAL A 198 12.42 -4.96 -0.42
N ILE A 199 13.38 -4.81 -1.32
CA ILE A 199 14.11 -5.94 -1.90
C ILE A 199 15.45 -6.03 -1.18
N VAL A 200 15.61 -7.05 -0.36
CA VAL A 200 16.90 -7.42 0.22
C VAL A 200 17.68 -8.20 -0.83
N LEU A 201 18.64 -7.53 -1.47
CA LEU A 201 19.50 -8.14 -2.47
C LEU A 201 20.69 -8.79 -1.79
N VAL A 202 20.62 -10.10 -1.61
CA VAL A 202 21.66 -10.88 -0.97
C VAL A 202 22.77 -11.17 -1.98
N ILE A 203 24.00 -10.84 -1.61
CA ILE A 203 25.21 -11.00 -2.43
C ILE A 203 26.22 -11.77 -1.58
N ALA A 204 26.95 -12.73 -2.15
CA ALA A 204 28.03 -13.37 -1.41
C ALA A 204 29.31 -12.54 -1.52
N GLY A 205 30.00 -12.31 -0.40
CA GLY A 205 31.17 -11.44 -0.31
C GLY A 205 32.46 -12.02 -0.87
N HIS A 206 32.48 -13.31 -1.26
CA HIS A 206 33.62 -13.87 -1.98
C HIS A 206 33.66 -13.35 -3.43
N SER A 207 34.84 -13.42 -4.07
CA SER A 207 35.08 -12.87 -5.41
C SER A 207 34.07 -13.32 -6.48
N GLU A 208 33.71 -14.61 -6.51
CA GLU A 208 32.67 -15.14 -7.42
C GLU A 208 31.28 -14.50 -7.20
N GLY A 209 30.93 -14.18 -5.94
CA GLY A 209 29.65 -13.58 -5.60
C GLY A 209 29.55 -12.11 -6.03
N LEU A 210 30.62 -11.34 -5.76
CA LEU A 210 30.74 -9.93 -6.15
C LEU A 210 30.83 -9.77 -7.67
N SER A 211 31.67 -10.56 -8.34
CA SER A 211 31.76 -10.58 -9.82
C SER A 211 30.44 -10.96 -10.48
N GLY A 212 29.59 -11.74 -9.79
CA GLY A 212 28.25 -12.08 -10.22
C GLY A 212 27.34 -10.87 -10.51
N LEU A 213 27.60 -9.70 -9.91
CA LEU A 213 26.89 -8.45 -10.19
C LEU A 213 27.23 -7.85 -11.56
N SER A 214 28.35 -8.23 -12.15
CA SER A 214 28.75 -7.78 -13.50
C SER A 214 28.01 -8.53 -14.61
N SER A 215 27.25 -9.57 -14.28
CA SER A 215 26.44 -10.31 -15.23
C SER A 215 25.25 -9.47 -15.70
N THR A 216 25.16 -9.25 -17.02
CA THR A 216 24.05 -8.52 -17.65
C THR A 216 22.72 -9.22 -17.40
N GLU A 217 22.68 -10.55 -17.47
CA GLU A 217 21.48 -11.35 -17.22
C GLU A 217 20.94 -11.16 -15.80
N PHE A 218 21.82 -11.15 -14.80
CA PHE A 218 21.44 -10.90 -13.41
C PHE A 218 20.88 -9.48 -13.23
N MET A 219 21.53 -8.48 -13.83
CA MET A 219 21.11 -7.08 -13.71
C MET A 219 19.79 -6.82 -14.44
N ASP A 220 19.57 -7.43 -15.60
CA ASP A 220 18.31 -7.35 -16.34
C ASP A 220 17.17 -8.07 -15.59
N TRP A 221 17.46 -9.21 -14.95
CA TRP A 221 16.49 -9.88 -14.07
C TRP A 221 16.14 -9.05 -12.84
N LEU A 222 17.14 -8.43 -12.19
CA LEU A 222 16.92 -7.55 -11.04
C LEU A 222 16.11 -6.32 -11.47
N GLN A 223 16.39 -5.76 -12.64
CA GLN A 223 15.62 -4.68 -13.24
C GLN A 223 14.16 -5.08 -13.44
N ASP A 224 13.89 -6.24 -14.06
CA ASP A 224 12.53 -6.75 -14.28
C ASP A 224 11.79 -6.96 -12.95
N THR A 225 12.44 -7.58 -11.97
CA THR A 225 11.89 -7.79 -10.63
C THR A 225 11.53 -6.46 -9.97
N TYR A 226 12.45 -5.51 -9.98
CA TYR A 226 12.25 -4.18 -9.43
C TYR A 226 11.14 -3.41 -10.16
N SER A 227 11.09 -3.53 -11.50
CA SER A 227 10.03 -2.96 -12.35
C SER A 227 8.66 -3.48 -11.89
N LYS A 228 8.49 -4.80 -11.79
CA LYS A 228 7.24 -5.45 -11.40
C LYS A 228 6.82 -5.13 -9.97
N ALA A 229 7.79 -5.06 -9.05
CA ALA A 229 7.54 -4.60 -7.67
C ALA A 229 6.99 -3.16 -7.66
N ARG A 230 7.51 -2.28 -8.54
CA ARG A 230 7.06 -0.88 -8.68
C ARG A 230 5.83 -0.65 -9.55
N GLU A 231 5.56 -1.47 -10.56
CA GLU A 231 4.34 -1.34 -11.38
C GLU A 231 3.08 -1.48 -10.51
N SER A 232 3.20 -2.30 -9.47
CA SER A 232 2.18 -2.44 -8.44
C SER A 232 2.22 -1.26 -7.46
N ALA A 233 3.40 -0.70 -7.19
CA ALA A 233 3.66 0.34 -6.21
C ALA A 233 4.34 1.58 -6.77
N SER A 234 3.54 2.60 -7.09
CA SER A 234 3.97 3.80 -7.82
C SER A 234 5.27 4.43 -7.27
N MET A 235 5.61 4.26 -5.98
CA MET A 235 6.83 4.86 -5.40
C MET A 235 7.53 4.07 -4.26
N ARG A 236 7.21 2.81 -3.98
CA ARG A 236 7.50 2.22 -2.64
C ARG A 236 8.75 1.36 -2.49
N CYS A 237 9.24 0.74 -3.55
CA CYS A 237 10.24 -0.31 -3.42
C CYS A 237 11.67 0.27 -3.27
N VAL A 238 12.36 -0.06 -2.18
CA VAL A 238 13.80 0.23 -2.00
C VAL A 238 14.63 -1.04 -2.18
N ILE A 239 15.91 -0.89 -2.54
CA ILE A 239 16.85 -2.02 -2.63
C ILE A 239 17.85 -1.89 -1.47
N LEU A 240 17.89 -2.91 -0.61
CA LEU A 240 18.85 -3.07 0.47
C LEU A 240 19.89 -4.13 0.07
N PRO A 241 21.12 -3.74 -0.31
CA PRO A 241 22.16 -4.71 -0.61
C PRO A 241 22.69 -5.33 0.69
N VAL A 242 22.75 -6.66 0.76
CA VAL A 242 23.30 -7.39 1.90
C VAL A 242 24.41 -8.30 1.42
N VAL A 243 25.64 -8.01 1.84
CA VAL A 243 26.82 -8.83 1.56
C VAL A 243 26.98 -9.88 2.66
N THR A 244 26.68 -11.13 2.33
CA THR A 244 26.88 -12.29 3.22
C THR A 244 28.30 -12.82 3.10
N HIS A 245 28.69 -13.73 4.01
CA HIS A 245 30.05 -14.28 4.03
C HIS A 245 31.13 -13.18 4.16
N GLY A 246 30.82 -12.10 4.88
CA GLY A 246 31.76 -10.98 5.06
C GLY A 246 33.06 -11.40 5.74
N ASP A 247 33.06 -12.52 6.46
CA ASP A 247 34.23 -13.15 7.06
C ASP A 247 35.25 -13.67 6.02
N THR A 248 34.84 -13.73 4.74
CA THR A 248 35.70 -14.15 3.61
C THR A 248 36.13 -12.99 2.72
N MET A 249 35.72 -11.76 3.03
CA MET A 249 36.11 -10.57 2.26
C MET A 249 37.52 -10.12 2.62
N ASP A 250 38.21 -9.50 1.67
CA ASP A 250 39.48 -8.82 1.92
C ASP A 250 39.22 -7.48 2.62
N MET A 251 39.64 -7.40 3.89
CA MET A 251 39.42 -6.21 4.73
C MET A 251 40.01 -4.93 4.13
N ASP A 252 41.08 -5.05 3.34
CA ASP A 252 41.73 -3.90 2.70
C ASP A 252 40.92 -3.37 1.50
N GLU A 253 40.10 -4.22 0.88
CA GLU A 253 39.31 -3.89 -0.32
C GLU A 253 37.81 -3.67 -0.04
N ILE A 254 37.30 -4.01 1.16
CA ILE A 254 35.88 -3.92 1.52
C ILE A 254 35.24 -2.59 1.09
N ALA A 255 35.87 -1.45 1.39
CA ALA A 255 35.29 -0.14 1.08
C ALA A 255 35.13 0.08 -0.45
N SER A 256 36.11 -0.40 -1.23
CA SER A 256 36.06 -0.38 -2.70
C SER A 256 34.93 -1.27 -3.22
N ASP A 257 34.84 -2.51 -2.70
CA ASP A 257 33.82 -3.47 -3.10
C ASP A 257 32.40 -2.96 -2.82
N LEU A 258 32.14 -2.44 -1.62
CA LEU A 258 30.82 -1.90 -1.26
C LEU A 258 30.44 -0.70 -2.16
N SER A 259 31.41 0.17 -2.47
CA SER A 259 31.21 1.28 -3.40
C SER A 259 30.85 0.78 -4.81
N GLN A 260 31.51 -0.29 -5.28
CA GLN A 260 31.20 -0.90 -6.57
C GLN A 260 29.79 -1.50 -6.59
N VAL A 261 29.39 -2.22 -5.53
CA VAL A 261 28.02 -2.75 -5.39
C VAL A 261 27.00 -1.62 -5.51
N LYS A 262 27.15 -0.55 -4.72
CA LYS A 262 26.22 0.59 -4.74
C LYS A 262 26.18 1.27 -6.10
N SER A 263 27.34 1.49 -6.73
CA SER A 263 27.45 2.11 -8.05
C SER A 263 26.70 1.30 -9.11
N ARG A 264 26.89 -0.03 -9.14
CA ARG A 264 26.24 -0.92 -10.12
C ARG A 264 24.74 -0.97 -9.94
N LEU A 265 24.27 -1.09 -8.70
CA LEU A 265 22.83 -1.08 -8.44
C LEU A 265 22.21 0.26 -8.83
N SER A 266 22.94 1.37 -8.70
CA SER A 266 22.47 2.70 -9.12
C SER A 266 22.17 2.80 -10.61
N GLU A 267 22.78 1.94 -11.44
CA GLU A 267 22.43 1.83 -12.86
C GLU A 267 21.01 1.24 -13.06
N VAL A 268 20.59 0.28 -12.21
CA VAL A 268 19.23 -0.32 -12.23
C VAL A 268 18.19 0.75 -11.92
N ALA A 269 18.50 1.56 -10.91
CA ALA A 269 17.70 2.71 -10.51
C ALA A 269 17.54 3.75 -11.63
N ALA A 270 18.61 4.02 -12.39
CA ALA A 270 18.64 5.06 -13.40
C ALA A 270 17.86 4.69 -14.67
N LYS A 271 17.87 3.41 -15.10
CA LYS A 271 17.17 2.95 -16.32
C LYS A 271 15.66 3.18 -16.27
N HIS A 272 15.05 3.24 -15.09
CA HIS A 272 13.61 3.50 -14.93
C HIS A 272 13.19 4.94 -15.18
N LYS A 273 14.11 5.92 -15.23
CA LYS A 273 13.78 7.33 -15.43
C LYS A 273 13.14 7.64 -16.79
N GLY A 274 13.23 6.73 -17.76
CA GLY A 274 12.69 6.90 -19.12
C GLY A 274 11.21 6.53 -19.30
N SER A 275 10.59 5.84 -18.33
CA SER A 275 9.16 5.53 -18.39
C SER A 275 8.35 6.74 -17.91
N LYS A 276 7.26 7.09 -18.62
CA LYS A 276 6.41 8.27 -18.40
C LYS A 276 5.82 8.30 -16.97
N ALA A 277 6.62 8.71 -15.99
CA ALA A 277 6.15 8.93 -14.64
C ALA A 277 5.26 10.18 -14.63
N VAL A 278 3.98 9.95 -14.29
CA VAL A 278 2.97 10.99 -14.12
C VAL A 278 3.36 11.86 -12.92
N SER A 279 3.86 13.06 -13.22
CA SER A 279 4.06 14.31 -12.44
C SER A 279 3.87 14.44 -10.91
N CYS A 280 3.90 13.37 -10.12
CA CYS A 280 4.01 13.47 -8.67
C CYS A 280 5.46 13.16 -8.28
N GLY A 281 6.25 14.20 -7.97
CA GLY A 281 7.48 14.17 -7.17
C GLY A 281 8.56 13.15 -7.54
N ASP A 282 9.70 13.64 -8.02
CA ASP A 282 10.96 12.90 -8.19
C ASP A 282 11.25 11.92 -7.04
N THR A 283 11.09 10.62 -7.27
CA THR A 283 11.71 9.60 -6.42
C THR A 283 12.50 8.64 -7.31
N GLN A 284 13.80 8.89 -7.33
CA GLN A 284 14.77 7.93 -7.85
C GLN A 284 14.62 6.64 -7.04
N ALA A 285 14.85 5.50 -7.68
CA ALA A 285 14.95 4.25 -6.95
C ALA A 285 15.99 4.40 -5.84
N GLU A 286 15.56 4.16 -4.60
CA GLU A 286 16.39 4.35 -3.42
C GLU A 286 17.18 3.07 -3.17
N ILE A 287 18.50 3.19 -3.32
CA ILE A 287 19.43 2.12 -3.05
C ILE A 287 20.18 2.49 -1.78
N LEU A 288 20.00 1.65 -0.78
CA LEU A 288 20.59 1.85 0.54
C LEU A 288 22.07 1.47 0.54
N ASP A 289 22.77 1.88 1.58
CA ASP A 289 24.16 1.47 1.77
C ASP A 289 24.24 -0.04 2.02
N PRO A 290 25.19 -0.75 1.38
CA PRO A 290 25.35 -2.18 1.59
C PRO A 290 25.65 -2.53 3.05
N LEU A 291 24.95 -3.54 3.59
CA LEU A 291 25.22 -4.10 4.91
C LEU A 291 26.01 -5.40 4.81
N ILE A 292 27.02 -5.58 5.67
CA ILE A 292 27.82 -6.81 5.70
C ILE A 292 27.36 -7.71 6.85
N VAL A 293 27.11 -8.99 6.54
CA VAL A 293 26.85 -10.05 7.51
C VAL A 293 28.04 -10.98 7.56
N THR A 294 28.58 -11.17 8.78
CA THR A 294 29.70 -12.07 9.04
C THR A 294 29.22 -13.21 9.92
N ASN A 295 29.67 -14.44 9.61
CA ASN A 295 29.43 -15.59 10.47
C ASN A 295 30.67 -15.86 11.32
N TYR A 296 30.65 -15.47 12.59
CA TYR A 296 31.69 -15.91 13.51
C TYR A 296 31.32 -17.26 14.09
N ALA A 297 32.20 -18.25 13.88
CA ALA A 297 32.14 -19.51 14.58
C ALA A 297 33.04 -19.42 15.81
N TRP A 298 32.47 -19.59 17.01
CA TRP A 298 33.24 -19.67 18.25
C TRP A 298 32.88 -20.93 19.03
N TYR A 299 33.87 -21.47 19.74
CA TYR A 299 33.71 -22.69 20.53
C TYR A 299 33.20 -22.34 21.92
N SER A 300 32.01 -22.84 22.27
CA SER A 300 31.43 -22.73 23.60
C SER A 300 30.98 -24.12 24.06
N SER A 301 31.54 -24.60 25.18
CA SER A 301 31.07 -25.85 25.81
C SER A 301 31.05 -27.07 24.87
N GLY A 302 32.07 -27.22 24.03
CA GLY A 302 32.19 -28.35 23.09
C GLY A 302 31.27 -28.31 21.87
N LYS A 303 30.45 -27.26 21.71
CA LYS A 303 29.63 -27.02 20.52
C LYS A 303 30.14 -25.79 19.77
N VAL A 304 30.23 -25.90 18.43
CA VAL A 304 30.48 -24.74 17.57
C VAL A 304 29.20 -23.92 17.53
N LYS A 305 29.20 -22.75 18.17
CA LYS A 305 28.12 -21.77 18.03
C LYS A 305 28.49 -20.84 16.87
N ARG A 306 27.53 -20.63 15.97
CA ARG A 306 27.64 -19.64 14.90
C ARG A 306 26.75 -18.48 15.26
N GLU A 307 27.32 -17.29 15.33
CA GLU A 307 26.59 -16.05 15.58
C GLU A 307 26.79 -15.12 14.39
N GLY A 308 25.68 -14.70 13.78
CA GLY A 308 25.69 -13.75 12.68
C GLY A 308 25.81 -12.34 13.24
N LYS A 309 26.92 -11.66 13.00
CA LYS A 309 27.06 -10.23 13.37
C LYS A 309 26.28 -9.38 12.37
N ASN A 310 25.64 -8.30 12.86
CA ASN A 310 24.86 -7.32 12.10
C ASN A 310 23.52 -7.81 11.52
N VAL A 311 23.04 -9.00 11.91
CA VAL A 311 21.69 -9.47 11.51
C VAL A 311 20.60 -8.56 12.09
N ASP A 312 20.80 -8.09 13.31
CA ASP A 312 19.92 -7.11 13.98
C ASP A 312 19.86 -5.78 13.21
N SER A 313 20.99 -5.31 12.69
CA SER A 313 21.05 -4.10 11.86
C SER A 313 20.25 -4.23 10.57
N ILE A 314 20.22 -5.42 9.95
CA ILE A 314 19.39 -5.67 8.75
C ILE A 314 17.91 -5.62 9.12
N LEU A 315 17.52 -6.29 10.22
CA LEU A 315 16.12 -6.30 10.64
C LEU A 315 15.65 -4.87 10.98
N ARG A 316 16.51 -4.09 11.65
CA ARG A 316 16.26 -2.68 11.98
C ARG A 316 16.11 -1.84 10.71
N GLU A 317 17.02 -1.97 9.76
CA GLU A 317 16.94 -1.24 8.48
C GLU A 317 15.67 -1.60 7.71
N ILE A 318 15.30 -2.89 7.63
CA ILE A 318 14.04 -3.31 6.98
C ILE A 318 12.84 -2.65 7.68
N HIS A 319 12.79 -2.66 9.00
CA HIS A 319 11.72 -2.05 9.79
C HIS A 319 11.64 -0.54 9.59
N ASP A 320 12.77 0.17 9.69
CA ASP A 320 12.87 1.62 9.49
C ASP A 320 12.40 2.02 8.09
N GLN A 321 12.77 1.25 7.06
CA GLN A 321 12.35 1.50 5.68
C GLN A 321 10.87 1.24 5.48
N VAL A 322 10.32 0.14 6.01
CA VAL A 322 8.87 -0.12 5.96
C VAL A 322 8.09 1.00 6.67
N LEU A 323 8.56 1.42 7.84
CA LEU A 323 7.98 2.52 8.60
C LEU A 323 8.02 3.84 7.81
N HIS A 324 9.19 4.19 7.27
CA HIS A 324 9.36 5.37 6.44
C HIS A 324 8.40 5.35 5.25
N GLN A 325 8.39 4.26 4.47
CA GLN A 325 7.52 4.10 3.30
C GLN A 325 6.04 4.19 3.67
N SER A 326 5.63 3.58 4.80
CA SER A 326 4.24 3.61 5.29
C SER A 326 3.77 5.02 5.71
N SER A 327 4.70 5.91 6.04
CA SER A 327 4.40 7.29 6.40
C SER A 327 4.28 8.23 5.20
N THR A 328 4.65 7.77 4.00
CA THR A 328 4.67 8.63 2.80
C THR A 328 3.25 8.93 2.30
N ARG A 329 3.08 10.11 1.70
CA ARG A 329 1.84 10.46 1.01
C ARG A 329 1.55 9.50 -0.16
N GLY A 330 2.57 9.05 -0.88
CA GLY A 330 2.42 8.10 -1.98
C GLY A 330 1.76 6.81 -1.52
N PHE A 331 2.21 6.26 -0.39
CA PHE A 331 1.60 5.08 0.21
C PHE A 331 0.13 5.32 0.60
N PHE A 332 -0.16 6.43 1.27
CA PHE A 332 -1.54 6.81 1.61
C PHE A 332 -2.46 6.84 0.38
N LEU A 333 -2.06 7.56 -0.67
CA LEU A 333 -2.85 7.71 -1.90
C LEU A 333 -3.11 6.37 -2.61
N GLN A 334 -2.20 5.41 -2.43
CA GLN A 334 -2.25 4.14 -3.08
C GLN A 334 -3.28 3.18 -2.46
N TRP A 335 -3.23 2.98 -1.13
CA TRP A 335 -4.23 2.12 -0.50
C TRP A 335 -5.59 2.83 -0.38
N SER A 336 -5.63 4.17 -0.37
CA SER A 336 -6.89 4.91 -0.42
C SER A 336 -7.62 4.69 -1.74
N GLN A 337 -6.90 4.55 -2.86
CA GLN A 337 -7.49 4.16 -4.14
C GLN A 337 -8.26 2.84 -4.01
N PHE A 338 -7.67 1.81 -3.39
CA PHE A 338 -8.34 0.52 -3.20
C PHE A 338 -9.66 0.65 -2.44
N LEU A 339 -9.65 1.45 -1.37
CA LEU A 339 -10.83 1.73 -0.57
C LEU A 339 -11.92 2.38 -1.43
N THR A 340 -11.58 3.40 -2.22
CA THR A 340 -12.58 4.09 -3.06
C THR A 340 -13.16 3.22 -4.18
N GLU A 341 -12.32 2.39 -4.81
CA GLU A 341 -12.76 1.43 -5.84
C GLU A 341 -13.67 0.34 -5.26
N ASP A 342 -13.30 -0.22 -4.11
CA ASP A 342 -14.08 -1.26 -3.45
C ASP A 342 -15.38 -0.69 -2.89
N LEU A 343 -15.38 0.54 -2.35
CA LEU A 343 -16.58 1.23 -1.93
C LEU A 343 -17.56 1.39 -3.09
N GLN A 344 -17.11 1.93 -4.23
CA GLN A 344 -17.97 2.08 -5.40
C GLN A 344 -18.53 0.73 -5.87
N ARG A 345 -17.67 -0.30 -5.96
CA ARG A 345 -18.07 -1.64 -6.37
C ARG A 345 -19.13 -2.23 -5.43
N MET A 346 -18.93 -2.14 -4.13
CA MET A 346 -19.84 -2.67 -3.12
C MET A 346 -21.18 -1.93 -3.13
N VAL A 347 -21.19 -0.60 -3.28
CA VAL A 347 -22.44 0.16 -3.37
C VAL A 347 -23.25 -0.20 -4.62
N VAL A 348 -22.59 -0.35 -5.77
CA VAL A 348 -23.27 -0.79 -7.02
C VAL A 348 -23.82 -2.21 -6.87
N GLN A 349 -23.08 -3.12 -6.25
CA GLN A 349 -23.55 -4.48 -5.98
C GLN A 349 -24.74 -4.49 -5.01
N PHE A 350 -24.70 -3.67 -3.96
CA PHE A 350 -25.82 -3.49 -3.04
C PHE A 350 -27.06 -2.99 -3.79
N GLN A 351 -26.93 -1.93 -4.59
CA GLN A 351 -28.02 -1.37 -5.37
C GLN A 351 -28.66 -2.40 -6.31
N ALA A 352 -27.84 -3.21 -6.99
CA ALA A 352 -28.34 -4.25 -7.88
C ALA A 352 -29.11 -5.37 -7.15
N LYS A 353 -28.78 -5.65 -5.88
CA LYS A 353 -29.49 -6.64 -5.06
C LYS A 353 -30.72 -6.07 -4.35
N HIS A 354 -30.75 -4.75 -4.13
CA HIS A 354 -31.69 -4.06 -3.26
C HIS A 354 -32.23 -2.77 -3.92
N GLU A 355 -32.76 -2.90 -5.13
CA GLU A 355 -33.13 -1.78 -6.01
C GLU A 355 -34.11 -0.79 -5.34
N ASP A 356 -35.04 -1.30 -4.52
CA ASP A 356 -36.09 -0.50 -3.88
C ASP A 356 -35.73 0.03 -2.48
N GLU A 357 -34.59 -0.36 -1.90
CA GLU A 357 -34.27 -0.05 -0.49
C GLU A 357 -33.65 1.35 -0.34
N GLU A 358 -32.87 1.81 -1.32
CA GLU A 358 -32.21 3.13 -1.31
C GLU A 358 -32.20 3.75 -2.70
N THR A 359 -32.48 5.05 -2.79
CA THR A 359 -32.41 5.75 -4.08
C THR A 359 -30.97 5.87 -4.56
N GLU A 360 -30.74 5.69 -5.86
CA GLU A 360 -29.43 5.83 -6.52
C GLU A 360 -28.72 7.14 -6.15
N ARG A 361 -29.47 8.25 -6.10
CA ARG A 361 -28.95 9.58 -5.74
C ARG A 361 -28.34 9.60 -4.33
N ARG A 362 -28.99 8.98 -3.34
CA ARG A 362 -28.49 8.94 -1.95
C ARG A 362 -27.23 8.08 -1.85
N LEU A 363 -27.26 6.91 -2.49
CA LEU A 363 -26.10 6.03 -2.55
C LEU A 363 -24.90 6.75 -3.16
N PHE A 364 -25.11 7.48 -4.26
CA PHE A 364 -24.08 8.31 -4.88
C PHE A 364 -23.55 9.39 -3.93
N HIS A 365 -24.42 10.19 -3.29
CA HIS A 365 -23.99 11.25 -2.37
C HIS A 365 -23.22 10.72 -1.16
N ARG A 366 -23.66 9.62 -0.55
CA ARG A 366 -22.95 9.00 0.59
C ARG A 366 -21.62 8.42 0.17
N THR A 367 -21.56 7.80 -1.01
CA THR A 367 -20.31 7.31 -1.59
C THR A 367 -19.33 8.46 -1.81
N LEU A 368 -19.78 9.56 -2.42
CA LEU A 368 -18.95 10.74 -2.64
C LEU A 368 -18.49 11.36 -1.31
N ALA A 369 -19.36 11.43 -0.30
CA ALA A 369 -18.99 11.91 1.04
C ALA A 369 -17.88 11.05 1.66
N ALA A 370 -17.99 9.73 1.54
CA ALA A 370 -17.00 8.80 2.09
C ALA A 370 -15.66 8.89 1.34
N ILE A 371 -15.69 9.02 0.01
CA ILE A 371 -14.48 9.29 -0.79
C ILE A 371 -13.83 10.60 -0.35
N LEU A 372 -14.60 11.69 -0.19
CA LEU A 372 -14.05 12.97 0.27
C LEU A 372 -13.45 12.85 1.68
N ALA A 373 -14.14 12.17 2.59
CA ALA A 373 -13.67 11.93 3.95
C ALA A 373 -12.37 11.10 3.99
N THR A 374 -12.20 10.14 3.07
CA THR A 374 -10.93 9.41 2.88
C THR A 374 -9.79 10.40 2.69
N TYR A 375 -9.97 11.45 1.90
CA TYR A 375 -8.95 12.47 1.62
C TYR A 375 -8.96 13.66 2.60
N ASN A 376 -9.59 13.51 3.77
CA ASN A 376 -9.79 14.59 4.74
C ASN A 376 -10.43 15.85 4.11
N GLN A 377 -11.32 15.67 3.14
CA GLN A 377 -12.14 16.72 2.54
C GLN A 377 -13.58 16.56 2.99
N GLN A 378 -14.31 17.69 3.05
CA GLN A 378 -15.74 17.71 3.29
C GLN A 378 -16.49 18.12 2.03
N ALA A 379 -17.72 17.65 1.93
CA ALA A 379 -18.63 17.99 0.85
C ALA A 379 -19.68 18.98 1.35
N PHE A 380 -19.71 20.18 0.76
CA PHE A 380 -20.77 21.15 1.03
C PHE A 380 -21.81 21.11 -0.10
N ASN A 381 -23.09 21.12 0.26
CA ASN A 381 -24.22 21.24 -0.67
C ASN A 381 -24.25 20.20 -1.81
N MET A 382 -23.86 18.93 -1.54
CA MET A 382 -23.85 17.88 -2.57
C MET A 382 -25.18 17.67 -3.27
N GLU A 383 -26.30 17.87 -2.58
CA GLU A 383 -27.63 17.74 -3.18
C GLU A 383 -27.87 18.78 -4.28
N SER A 384 -27.34 19.99 -4.11
CA SER A 384 -27.44 21.08 -5.09
C SER A 384 -26.41 20.90 -6.22
N ALA A 385 -25.18 20.49 -5.89
CA ALA A 385 -24.12 20.25 -6.87
C ALA A 385 -24.41 19.04 -7.78
N PHE A 386 -25.04 17.99 -7.23
CA PHE A 386 -25.41 16.77 -7.95
C PHE A 386 -26.90 16.47 -7.75
N PRO A 387 -27.79 17.15 -8.49
CA PRO A 387 -29.22 16.86 -8.44
C PRO A 387 -29.56 15.48 -9.03
N LYS A 388 -28.67 14.93 -9.86
CA LYS A 388 -28.72 13.57 -10.39
C LYS A 388 -27.42 12.83 -10.04
N PRO A 389 -27.46 11.51 -9.82
CA PRO A 389 -26.25 10.71 -9.59
C PRO A 389 -25.33 10.79 -10.82
N ALA A 390 -24.03 10.96 -10.58
CA ALA A 390 -23.02 11.11 -11.64
C ALA A 390 -21.86 10.15 -11.41
N TRP A 391 -22.16 8.85 -11.35
CA TRP A 391 -21.19 7.78 -11.08
C TRP A 391 -19.96 7.81 -11.99
N ASN A 392 -20.15 8.19 -13.25
CA ASN A 392 -19.10 8.33 -14.25
C ASN A 392 -18.08 9.45 -13.90
N LEU A 393 -18.42 10.39 -13.02
CA LEU A 393 -17.52 11.45 -12.58
C LEU A 393 -16.70 11.06 -11.35
N LEU A 394 -17.08 10.02 -10.59
CA LEU A 394 -16.34 9.63 -9.38
C LEU A 394 -14.86 9.33 -9.63
N PRO A 395 -14.47 8.54 -10.66
CA PRO A 395 -13.05 8.28 -10.92
C PRO A 395 -12.25 9.54 -11.27
N THR A 396 -12.91 10.54 -11.84
CA THR A 396 -12.27 11.83 -12.16
C THR A 396 -12.12 12.68 -10.90
N LEU A 397 -13.18 12.80 -10.08
CA LEU A 397 -13.12 13.52 -8.81
C LEU A 397 -12.09 12.91 -7.86
N GLU A 398 -12.03 11.58 -7.78
CA GLU A 398 -11.09 10.86 -6.94
C GLU A 398 -9.63 11.10 -7.40
N ARG A 399 -9.33 11.00 -8.71
CA ARG A 399 -8.01 11.39 -9.26
C ARG A 399 -7.65 12.84 -8.94
N GLN A 400 -8.63 13.75 -8.95
CA GLN A 400 -8.42 15.15 -8.55
C GLN A 400 -8.04 15.28 -7.07
N LEU A 401 -8.68 14.52 -6.19
CA LEU A 401 -8.35 14.48 -4.75
C LEU A 401 -6.94 13.93 -4.50
N ARG A 402 -6.49 12.96 -5.32
CA ARG A 402 -5.10 12.48 -5.27
C ARG A 402 -4.08 13.51 -5.78
N GLY A 403 -4.50 14.46 -6.60
CA GLY A 403 -3.64 15.41 -7.30
C GLY A 403 -3.06 14.88 -8.62
N GLU A 404 -3.63 13.80 -9.15
CA GLU A 404 -3.21 13.11 -10.38
C GLU A 404 -3.95 13.62 -11.62
N GLU A 405 -4.44 14.87 -11.57
CA GLU A 405 -5.16 15.48 -12.68
C GLU A 405 -4.28 15.55 -13.93
N SER A 406 -4.80 15.05 -15.05
CA SER A 406 -4.20 15.23 -16.35
C SER A 406 -4.10 16.72 -16.69
N GLN A 407 -3.12 17.10 -17.52
CA GLN A 407 -3.03 18.48 -17.98
C GLN A 407 -4.34 18.94 -18.65
N GLN A 408 -4.99 18.05 -19.41
CA GLN A 408 -6.27 18.35 -20.06
C GLN A 408 -7.38 18.66 -19.04
N GLU A 409 -7.49 17.88 -17.96
CA GLU A 409 -8.46 18.14 -16.89
C GLU A 409 -8.17 19.46 -16.15
N ARG A 410 -6.90 19.77 -15.89
CA ARG A 410 -6.50 21.07 -15.33
C ARG A 410 -6.91 22.22 -16.25
N TRP A 411 -6.64 22.09 -17.55
CA TRP A 411 -7.03 23.09 -18.55
C TRP A 411 -8.55 23.27 -18.64
N GLN A 412 -9.31 22.18 -18.64
CA GLN A 412 -10.78 22.24 -18.66
C GLN A 412 -11.32 23.01 -17.44
N ARG A 413 -10.77 22.81 -16.24
CA ARG A 413 -11.13 23.61 -15.06
C ARG A 413 -10.80 25.09 -15.23
N TYR A 414 -9.61 25.42 -15.75
CA TYR A 414 -9.21 26.82 -16.01
C TYR A 414 -10.11 27.52 -17.03
N VAL A 415 -10.55 26.80 -18.07
CA VAL A 415 -11.45 27.33 -19.11
C VAL A 415 -12.86 27.54 -18.54
N VAL A 416 -13.39 26.57 -17.79
CA VAL A 416 -14.72 26.65 -17.16
C VAL A 416 -14.78 27.76 -16.10
N ALA A 417 -13.72 27.97 -15.32
CA ALA A 417 -13.64 29.05 -14.33
C ALA A 417 -13.50 30.47 -14.94
N ARG A 418 -13.18 30.58 -16.24
CA ARG A 418 -12.96 31.85 -16.96
C ARG A 418 -14.05 32.20 -17.97
N MET A 419 -15.00 31.32 -18.24
CA MET A 419 -16.15 31.68 -19.08
C MET A 419 -17.06 32.66 -18.31
N PRO A 420 -17.53 33.75 -18.95
CA PRO A 420 -18.50 34.64 -18.34
C PRO A 420 -19.74 33.83 -18.01
N THR A 421 -20.11 33.83 -16.73
CA THR A 421 -21.22 33.05 -16.19
C THR A 421 -22.54 33.51 -16.81
N THR A 422 -23.00 32.82 -17.86
CA THR A 422 -24.42 32.76 -18.18
C THR A 422 -25.07 31.70 -17.29
N PRO A 423 -26.20 31.96 -16.62
CA PRO A 423 -26.70 31.14 -15.51
C PRO A 423 -27.21 29.73 -15.87
N SER A 424 -27.20 29.34 -17.15
CA SER A 424 -28.02 28.23 -17.64
C SER A 424 -27.26 27.02 -18.19
N ALA A 425 -25.92 27.01 -18.22
CA ALA A 425 -25.19 25.90 -18.86
C ALA A 425 -23.80 25.55 -18.28
N LEU A 426 -23.53 25.82 -17.00
CA LEU A 426 -22.26 25.43 -16.37
C LEU A 426 -22.36 24.08 -15.64
N LEU A 427 -21.52 23.14 -16.11
CA LEU A 427 -21.34 21.77 -15.62
C LEU A 427 -21.01 21.70 -14.11
N PRO A 428 -21.31 20.56 -13.43
CA PRO A 428 -21.19 20.39 -11.98
C PRO A 428 -19.76 20.49 -11.39
N LEU A 429 -18.72 20.57 -12.23
CA LEU A 429 -17.32 20.61 -11.78
C LEU A 429 -16.90 21.94 -11.14
N SER A 430 -17.58 23.06 -11.44
CA SER A 430 -17.28 24.37 -10.83
C SER A 430 -18.05 24.61 -9.52
N ALA A 431 -19.10 23.83 -9.23
CA ALA A 431 -19.90 23.95 -8.00
C ALA A 431 -19.28 23.19 -6.82
N LEU A 432 -18.38 22.24 -7.08
CA LEU A 432 -17.59 21.61 -6.02
C LEU A 432 -16.41 22.51 -5.67
N VAL A 433 -16.65 23.54 -4.86
CA VAL A 433 -15.56 24.27 -4.20
C VAL A 433 -14.94 23.31 -3.17
N VAL A 434 -13.96 22.54 -3.60
CA VAL A 434 -13.04 21.86 -2.68
C VAL A 434 -12.18 22.97 -2.09
N CYS A 435 -12.51 23.39 -0.86
CA CYS A 435 -11.74 24.39 -0.11
C CYS A 435 -10.38 23.83 0.28
N GLY A 436 -9.47 23.72 -0.69
CA GLY A 436 -8.07 23.38 -0.46
C GLY A 436 -7.22 24.64 -0.20
N PRO A 437 -6.25 24.61 0.74
CA PRO A 437 -5.38 25.77 1.05
C PRO A 437 -4.43 26.18 -0.11
N ALA A 438 -4.39 25.41 -1.21
CA ALA A 438 -3.46 25.63 -2.32
C ALA A 438 -3.94 26.63 -3.39
N ALA A 439 -5.21 27.07 -3.37
CA ALA A 439 -5.79 27.91 -4.43
C ALA A 439 -5.19 29.34 -4.52
N TRP A 440 -4.36 29.76 -3.56
CA TRP A 440 -3.90 31.16 -3.46
C TRP A 440 -2.49 31.46 -4.00
N ARG A 441 -1.69 30.47 -4.40
CA ARG A 441 -0.24 30.69 -4.64
C ARG A 441 0.20 31.10 -6.06
N TYR A 442 -0.66 31.06 -7.08
CA TYR A 442 -0.22 31.25 -8.49
C TYR A 442 -0.76 32.50 -9.22
N GLY A 443 -1.48 33.39 -8.53
CA GLY A 443 -2.09 34.59 -9.13
C GLY A 443 -1.14 35.62 -9.78
N PRO A 444 0.02 36.01 -9.17
CA PRO A 444 0.70 37.23 -9.63
C PRO A 444 1.62 37.08 -10.86
N ARG A 445 2.28 35.92 -11.05
CA ARG A 445 3.34 35.78 -12.07
C ARG A 445 2.84 35.52 -13.49
N VAL A 446 1.63 34.97 -13.64
CA VAL A 446 1.01 34.72 -14.96
C VAL A 446 0.32 35.99 -15.49
N MET A 447 -0.17 36.86 -14.61
CA MET A 447 -0.85 38.11 -14.98
C MET A 447 0.07 39.08 -15.72
N SER A 448 1.36 39.18 -15.37
CA SER A 448 2.28 40.12 -16.04
C SER A 448 2.65 39.72 -17.48
N ARG A 449 2.61 38.41 -17.81
CA ARG A 449 2.86 37.93 -19.18
C ARG A 449 1.64 38.11 -20.09
N ILE A 450 0.43 38.00 -19.55
CA ILE A 450 -0.82 38.18 -20.30
C ILE A 450 -1.11 39.68 -20.54
N GLN A 451 -0.79 40.55 -19.58
CA GLN A 451 -0.94 42.00 -19.76
C GLN A 451 -0.03 42.57 -20.86
N LYS A 452 1.08 41.89 -21.18
CA LYS A 452 1.94 42.22 -22.33
C LYS A 452 1.36 41.76 -23.67
N LEU A 453 0.61 40.66 -23.69
CA LEU A 453 -0.03 40.13 -24.90
C LEU A 453 -1.31 40.90 -25.27
N CYS A 454 -2.06 41.40 -24.29
CA CYS A 454 -3.31 42.12 -24.55
C CYS A 454 -3.14 43.61 -24.90
N LYS A 455 -1.94 44.20 -24.76
CA LYS A 455 -1.68 45.59 -25.16
C LYS A 455 -1.49 45.80 -26.67
N GLY A 456 -1.47 44.73 -27.47
CA GLY A 456 -1.24 44.81 -28.92
C GLY A 456 -2.48 44.80 -29.82
N VAL A 457 -3.70 44.70 -29.27
CA VAL A 457 -4.90 44.37 -30.08
C VAL A 457 -5.95 45.50 -30.15
N PHE A 458 -5.78 46.61 -29.43
CA PHE A 458 -6.72 47.73 -29.52
C PHE A 458 -5.99 49.06 -29.66
N TYR A 459 -5.51 49.35 -30.87
CA TYR A 459 -5.39 50.72 -31.38
C TYR A 459 -5.80 50.73 -32.85
N GLY A 460 -7.04 51.17 -33.08
CA GLY A 460 -7.59 51.56 -34.37
C GLY A 460 -8.65 52.64 -34.09
N SER A 461 -8.21 53.89 -34.17
CA SER A 461 -8.98 55.15 -34.03
C SER A 461 -9.99 55.38 -35.16
N PRO A 462 -10.68 56.54 -35.18
CA PRO A 462 -11.61 57.10 -34.20
C PRO A 462 -13.09 56.85 -34.56
#